data_AF-A0A800F490-F1
#
_entry.id   AF-A0A800F490-F1
#
_cell.length_a   1.000
_cell.length_b   1.000
_cell.length_c   1.000
_cell.angle_alpha   90.00
_cell.angle_beta   90.00
_cell.angle_gamma   90.00
#
_symmetry.space_group_name_H-M   'P 1'
#
loop_
_entity.id
_entity.type
_entity.pdbx_description
1 polymer ?
#
loop_
_entity_poly.entity_id
_entity_poly.type
_entity_poly.pdbx_seq_one_letter_code
_entity_poly.pdbx_strand_id
1 'polypeptide(L)' 'MTDHLNLVNVPAESESQFLLVKPLDAMNSYVIIRLENRQTVGLQMPGDGGRLDSIDLTNLENWINNGAPNN' A
#
# COMPACT_ATOMS: atom_id res chain seq x y z
N MET A 1 10.59 3.54 14.93
CA MET A 1 11.22 4.25 13.79
C MET A 1 11.83 3.29 12.76
N THR A 2 11.52 1.99 12.82
CA THR A 2 12.05 0.95 11.92
C THR A 2 11.00 0.50 10.90
N ASP A 3 9.72 0.53 11.30
CA ASP A 3 8.61 0.01 10.48
C ASP A 3 8.36 0.85 9.22
N HIS A 4 8.59 2.17 9.31
CA HIS A 4 8.43 3.09 8.19
C HIS A 4 9.41 2.79 7.04
N LEU A 5 10.70 2.60 7.36
CA LEU A 5 11.74 2.28 6.39
C LEU A 5 11.59 0.87 5.81
N ASN A 6 10.92 -0.03 6.54
CA ASN A 6 10.62 -1.39 6.09
C ASN A 6 9.37 -1.45 5.19
N LEU A 7 8.62 -0.35 5.06
CA LEU A 7 7.41 -0.28 4.25
C LEU A 7 7.57 0.65 3.04
N VAL A 8 8.23 1.79 3.21
CA VAL A 8 8.36 2.82 2.19
C VAL A 8 9.59 2.60 1.31
N ASN A 9 9.40 2.62 -0.01
CA ASN A 9 10.45 2.30 -1.00
C ASN A 9 11.03 0.88 -0.87
N VAL A 10 10.30 -0.03 -0.23
CA VAL A 10 10.70 -1.43 -0.09
C VAL A 10 10.03 -2.27 -1.17
N PRO A 11 10.77 -3.07 -1.96
CA PRO A 11 10.18 -4.00 -2.91
C PRO A 11 9.31 -5.05 -2.22
N ALA A 12 8.19 -5.42 -2.84
CA ALA A 12 7.38 -6.53 -2.35
C ALA A 12 8.11 -7.86 -2.59
N GLU A 13 8.25 -8.71 -1.55
CA GLU A 13 9.01 -9.97 -1.65
C GLU A 13 8.47 -10.90 -2.73
N SER A 14 7.15 -11.02 -2.83
CA SER A 14 6.48 -11.87 -3.83
C SER A 14 6.45 -11.26 -5.24
N GLU A 15 6.62 -9.93 -5.35
CA GLU A 15 6.34 -9.16 -6.56
C GLU A 15 7.30 -7.97 -6.67
N SER A 16 8.59 -8.27 -6.91
CA SER A 16 9.69 -7.31 -6.80
C SER A 16 9.61 -6.11 -7.76
N GLN A 17 8.69 -6.18 -8.74
CA GLN A 17 8.34 -5.09 -9.66
C GLN A 17 7.50 -3.98 -9.02
N PHE A 18 6.89 -4.25 -7.85
CA PHE A 18 6.13 -3.29 -7.06
C PHE A 18 6.84 -2.93 -5.75
N LEU A 19 6.63 -1.70 -5.29
CA LEU A 19 7.02 -1.28 -3.95
C LEU A 19 5.84 -1.44 -3.00
N LEU A 20 6.10 -1.90 -1.77
CA LEU A 20 5.10 -2.01 -0.70
C LEU A 20 4.33 -0.69 -0.56
N VAL A 21 5.05 0.39 -0.31
CA VAL A 21 4.58 1.78 -0.44
C VAL A 21 5.51 2.54 -1.38
N LYS A 22 4.94 3.11 -2.44
CA LYS A 22 5.61 3.99 -3.38
C LYS A 22 5.24 5.44 -3.05
N PRO A 23 6.14 6.23 -2.45
CA PRO A 23 5.91 7.65 -2.17
C PRO A 23 5.41 8.41 -3.40
N LEU A 24 4.50 9.36 -3.17
CA LEU A 24 3.92 10.23 -4.21
C LEU A 24 3.05 9.49 -5.25
N ASP A 25 2.85 8.18 -5.10
CA ASP A 25 2.10 7.35 -6.03
C ASP A 25 1.38 6.21 -5.30
N ALA A 26 0.27 6.57 -4.65
CA ALA A 26 -0.58 5.61 -3.96
C ALA A 26 -1.14 4.54 -4.91
N MET A 27 -1.50 4.92 -6.14
CA MET A 27 -2.16 4.01 -7.08
C MET A 27 -1.28 2.81 -7.49
N ASN A 28 0.04 3.00 -7.58
CA ASN A 28 1.02 1.97 -7.88
C ASN A 28 1.66 1.34 -6.64
N SER A 29 1.20 1.70 -5.44
CA SER A 29 1.65 1.07 -4.19
C SER A 29 1.00 -0.30 -4.03
N TYR A 30 1.81 -1.31 -3.74
CA TYR A 30 1.36 -2.71 -3.64
C TYR A 30 0.25 -2.89 -2.60
N VAL A 31 0.33 -2.17 -1.46
CA VAL A 31 -0.71 -2.22 -0.43
C VAL A 31 -2.07 -1.73 -0.93
N ILE A 32 -2.12 -0.64 -1.71
CA ILE A 32 -3.37 -0.09 -2.23
C ILE A 32 -3.98 -1.02 -3.28
N ILE A 33 -3.14 -1.57 -4.18
CA ILE A 33 -3.57 -2.53 -5.20
C ILE A 33 -4.29 -3.73 -4.56
N ARG A 34 -3.76 -4.22 -3.43
CA ARG A 34 -4.32 -5.36 -2.68
C ARG A 34 -5.58 -5.02 -1.89
N LEU A 35 -5.66 -3.81 -1.32
CA LEU A 35 -6.79 -3.33 -0.53
C LEU A 35 -8.00 -2.94 -1.38
N GLU A 36 -7.77 -2.32 -2.55
CA GLU A 36 -8.85 -1.88 -3.44
C GLU A 36 -9.45 -2.99 -4.28
N ASN A 37 -8.92 -4.20 -4.14
CA ASN A 37 -9.19 -5.31 -5.05
C ASN A 37 -8.88 -4.99 -6.53
N ARG A 38 -7.84 -4.19 -6.77
CA ARG A 38 -7.31 -3.89 -8.11
C ARG A 38 -6.17 -4.83 -8.51
N GLN A 39 -5.99 -5.94 -7.79
CA GLN A 39 -4.86 -6.83 -8.01
C GLN A 39 -4.83 -7.41 -9.42
N THR A 40 -3.76 -7.05 -10.10
CA THR A 40 -3.13 -7.86 -11.15
C THR A 40 -2.05 -8.78 -10.57
N VAL A 41 -1.70 -8.59 -9.30
CA VAL A 41 -0.64 -9.30 -8.56
C VAL A 41 -0.99 -9.47 -7.07
N GLY A 42 -0.54 -10.56 -6.45
CA GLY A 42 -0.85 -10.87 -5.05
C GLY A 42 -2.31 -11.27 -4.78
N LEU A 43 -2.63 -11.47 -3.49
CA LEU A 43 -3.99 -11.80 -3.02
C LEU A 43 -4.65 -10.61 -2.31
N GLN A 44 -5.98 -10.51 -2.43
CA GLN A 44 -6.76 -9.45 -1.78
C GLN A 44 -6.48 -9.35 -0.29
N MET A 45 -6.35 -8.11 0.18
CA MET A 45 -6.34 -7.80 1.59
C MET A 45 -7.59 -6.98 1.99
N PRO A 46 -8.14 -7.24 3.18
CA PRO A 46 -7.93 -8.43 4.00
C PRO A 46 -8.51 -9.70 3.35
N GLY A 47 -7.85 -10.84 3.60
CA GLY A 47 -8.14 -12.13 2.93
C GLY A 47 -9.43 -12.82 3.38
N ASP A 48 -10.12 -12.26 4.38
CA ASP A 48 -11.44 -12.69 4.86
C ASP A 48 -12.59 -12.08 4.04
N GLY A 49 -12.28 -11.29 3.01
CA GLY A 49 -13.27 -10.59 2.19
C GLY A 49 -13.75 -9.28 2.81
N GLY A 50 -13.20 -8.89 3.96
CA GLY A 50 -13.34 -7.53 4.46
C GLY A 50 -12.78 -6.53 3.45
N ARG A 51 -13.33 -5.33 3.42
CA ARG A 51 -12.69 -4.17 2.78
C ARG A 51 -12.28 -3.24 3.90
N LEU A 52 -11.12 -2.61 3.76
CA LEU A 52 -10.81 -1.45 4.58
C LEU A 52 -11.95 -0.44 4.37
N ASP A 53 -12.30 0.30 5.42
CA ASP A 53 -13.31 1.33 5.24
C ASP A 53 -12.80 2.39 4.23
N SER A 54 -13.73 3.08 3.57
CA SER A 54 -13.36 4.04 2.52
C SER A 54 -12.60 5.25 3.07
N ILE A 55 -12.73 5.56 4.36
CA ILE A 55 -12.08 6.70 5.03
C ILE A 55 -10.62 6.35 5.31
N ASP A 56 -10.36 5.18 5.87
CA ASP A 56 -9.05 4.60 6.12
C ASP A 56 -8.27 4.44 4.82
N LEU A 57 -8.91 3.95 3.77
CA LEU A 57 -8.30 3.83 2.45
C LEU A 57 -7.91 5.21 1.90
N THR A 58 -8.82 6.18 1.97
CA THR A 58 -8.55 7.56 1.53
C THR A 58 -7.42 8.20 2.33
N ASN A 59 -7.40 7.99 3.65
CA ASN A 59 -6.34 8.48 4.53
C ASN A 59 -4.99 7.86 4.19
N LEU A 60 -4.97 6.55 3.88
CA LEU A 60 -3.76 5.84 3.44
C LEU A 60 -3.28 6.37 2.10
N GLU A 61 -4.16 6.55 1.11
CA GLU A 61 -3.81 7.13 -0.18
C GLU A 61 -3.23 8.54 -0.03
N ASN A 62 -3.86 9.39 0.78
CA ASN A 62 -3.38 10.74 1.07
C ASN A 62 -2.01 10.70 1.76
N TRP A 63 -1.80 9.80 2.73
CA TRP A 63 -0.50 9.65 3.39
C TRP A 63 0.60 9.25 2.39
N ILE A 64 0.34 8.29 1.51
CA ILE A 64 1.30 7.87 0.47
C ILE A 64 1.56 9.01 -0.52
N ASN A 65 0.51 9.69 -0.99
CA ASN A 65 0.62 10.80 -1.93
C ASN A 65 1.34 12.02 -1.34
N ASN A 66 1.30 12.20 -0.01
CA ASN A 66 2.14 13.19 0.70
C ASN A 66 3.60 12.75 0.86
N GLY A 67 4.00 11.68 0.19
CA GLY A 67 5.37 11.14 0.22
C GLY A 67 5.59 10.11 1.31
N ALA A 68 4.52 9.60 1.93
CA ALA A 68 4.58 8.71 3.09
C ALA A 68 5.54 9.29 4.15
N PRO A 69 5.22 10.42 4.80
CA PRO A 69 6.07 10.94 5.85
C PRO A 69 6.04 10.03 7.09
N ASN A 70 7.19 9.86 7.73
CA ASN A 70 7.29 9.20 9.03
C ASN A 70 6.72 10.13 10.11
N ASN A 71 5.46 9.92 10.48
CA ASN A 71 4.74 10.67 11.53
C ASN A 71 4.90 10.03 12.91
#